data_AF-A0A3Q1HIJ6-F1
#
_entry.id   AF-A0A3Q1HIJ6-F1
#
_cell.length_a   1.000
_cell.length_b   1.000
_cell.length_c   1.000
_cell.angle_alpha   90.00
_cell.angle_beta   90.00
_cell.angle_gamma   90.00
#
_symmetry.space_group_name_H-M   'P 1'
#
loop_
_entity.id
_entity.type
_entity.pdbx_description
1 polymer ?
#
loop_
_entity_poly.entity_id
_entity_poly.type
_entity_poly.pdbx_seq_one_letter_code
_entity_poly.pdbx_strand_id
1 'polypeptide(L)'
;MAAPRTNVDEIRSRVILGEFGVRNVHTTEFPGNYPGYDDTWDMQKFQKNFRIDVVHLDESSMEFDMVGIDAAIANAFRRILLAEVPTMAIEKVFIYNNTSIVQDEVLAHRLGLIPIKADPRLFEYRNTVEESAEEEGSEIDTIQLQLKIKCSKNPRASKDSSDPRELYLNHMVYSKDIRWVPIGNQADVFADSSIGPVHDDILIAQLRPGQELDIIMHCVKGIGKDHAKFSPVATASYRLLPEITLLEPVEGEKAERLKRCFSRGVIDLEDVKGKKVAKVVNSRLDTCSREVLRHEDLKNVVKLGRVRDHFIFTVESTGILPPDVLVTEAIKVLMAKCQRFLSELDSAETV
;
A
#
# COMPACT_ATOMS: atom_id res chain seq x y z
N MET A 1 -11.15 -17.49 -41.29
CA MET A 1 -12.06 -18.39 -40.54
C MET A 1 -12.38 -17.71 -39.22
N ALA A 2 -13.64 -17.34 -38.98
CA ALA A 2 -14.05 -16.75 -37.73
C ALA A 2 -13.87 -17.76 -36.59
N ALA A 3 -13.19 -17.38 -35.51
CA ALA A 3 -13.15 -18.21 -34.31
C ALA A 3 -14.59 -18.44 -33.80
N PRO A 4 -14.94 -19.64 -33.30
CA PRO A 4 -16.25 -19.86 -32.68
C PRO A 4 -16.45 -18.83 -31.55
N ARG A 5 -17.68 -18.28 -31.42
CA ARG A 5 -17.99 -17.16 -30.49
C ARG A 5 -17.47 -17.39 -29.06
N THR A 6 -17.53 -18.62 -28.57
CA THR A 6 -17.01 -19.03 -27.26
C THR A 6 -15.52 -18.78 -27.06
N ASN A 7 -14.70 -18.87 -28.11
CA ASN A 7 -13.27 -18.59 -28.04
C ASN A 7 -12.99 -17.08 -27.99
N VAL A 8 -13.87 -16.27 -28.59
CA VAL A 8 -13.75 -14.80 -28.56
C VAL A 8 -14.03 -14.26 -27.16
N ASP A 9 -15.07 -14.75 -26.50
CA ASP A 9 -15.41 -14.34 -25.12
C ASP A 9 -14.28 -14.64 -24.14
N GLU A 10 -13.60 -15.78 -24.29
CA GLU A 10 -12.44 -16.13 -23.47
C GLU A 10 -11.26 -15.16 -23.69
N ILE A 11 -10.95 -14.85 -24.96
CA ILE A 11 -9.86 -13.92 -25.30
C ILE A 11 -10.10 -12.54 -24.68
N ARG A 12 -11.36 -12.12 -24.58
CA ARG A 12 -11.77 -10.81 -24.07
C ARG A 12 -11.90 -10.74 -22.55
N SER A 13 -12.31 -11.81 -21.90
CA SER A 13 -12.66 -11.78 -20.47
C SER A 13 -11.67 -12.49 -19.55
N ARG A 14 -10.79 -13.35 -20.09
CA ARG A 14 -9.89 -14.19 -19.30
C ARG A 14 -8.43 -14.05 -19.70
N VAL A 15 -7.57 -13.90 -18.70
CA VAL A 15 -6.13 -14.02 -18.83
C VAL A 15 -5.75 -15.46 -18.50
N ILE A 16 -5.18 -16.20 -19.45
CA ILE A 16 -4.95 -17.65 -19.31
C ILE A 16 -3.49 -17.93 -18.92
N LEU A 17 -3.29 -18.74 -17.89
CA LEU A 17 -1.98 -19.13 -17.40
C LEU A 17 -1.60 -20.50 -17.98
N GLY A 18 -0.75 -20.48 -19.00
CA GLY A 18 -0.12 -21.69 -19.53
C GLY A 18 1.17 -22.05 -18.79
N GLU A 19 1.74 -23.20 -19.17
CA GLU A 19 3.00 -23.70 -18.60
C GLU A 19 4.18 -22.77 -18.92
N PHE A 20 4.35 -22.44 -20.20
CA PHE A 20 5.49 -21.63 -20.68
C PHE A 20 5.22 -20.13 -20.73
N GLY A 21 3.97 -19.69 -20.54
CA GLY A 21 3.62 -18.29 -20.70
C GLY A 21 2.16 -17.97 -20.41
N VAL A 22 1.88 -16.68 -20.28
CA VAL A 22 0.53 -16.14 -20.06
C VAL A 22 -0.03 -15.67 -21.39
N ARG A 23 -1.29 -16.00 -21.68
CA ARG A 23 -2.01 -15.62 -22.90
C ARG A 23 -3.11 -14.62 -22.57
N ASN A 24 -3.55 -13.88 -23.59
CA ASN A 24 -4.62 -12.88 -23.49
C ASN A 24 -4.31 -11.78 -22.46
N VAL A 25 -3.09 -11.24 -22.48
CA VAL A 25 -2.61 -10.26 -21.49
C VAL A 25 -3.12 -8.84 -21.73
N HIS A 26 -3.50 -8.51 -22.97
CA HIS A 26 -3.93 -7.17 -23.35
C HIS A 26 -5.43 -6.99 -23.19
N THR A 27 -5.86 -5.80 -22.79
CA THR A 27 -7.25 -5.36 -22.93
C THR A 27 -7.55 -5.18 -24.42
N THR A 28 -8.63 -5.79 -24.90
CA THR A 28 -9.03 -5.77 -26.31
C THR A 28 -10.45 -5.27 -26.53
N GLU A 29 -11.16 -4.88 -25.47
CA GLU A 29 -12.54 -4.38 -25.51
C GLU A 29 -12.58 -2.92 -25.96
N PHE A 30 -12.16 -2.68 -27.20
CA PHE A 30 -12.22 -1.38 -27.84
C PHE A 30 -13.10 -1.44 -29.10
N PRO A 31 -13.76 -0.33 -29.47
CA PRO A 31 -14.61 -0.27 -30.66
C PRO A 31 -13.87 -0.73 -31.92
N GLY A 32 -14.50 -1.64 -32.67
CA GLY A 32 -13.96 -2.14 -33.94
C GLY A 32 -13.03 -3.36 -33.84
N ASN A 33 -12.66 -3.80 -32.64
CA ASN A 33 -11.79 -4.98 -32.47
C ASN A 33 -12.50 -6.32 -32.73
N TYR A 34 -13.82 -6.39 -32.46
CA TYR A 34 -14.57 -7.64 -32.58
C TYR A 34 -15.87 -7.44 -33.37
N PRO A 35 -16.15 -8.31 -34.38
CA PRO A 35 -17.40 -8.26 -35.10
C PRO A 35 -18.57 -8.72 -34.22
N GLY A 36 -19.63 -7.93 -34.16
CA GLY A 36 -20.86 -8.26 -33.41
C GLY A 36 -20.85 -7.88 -31.93
N TYR A 37 -19.83 -7.15 -31.46
CA TYR A 37 -19.82 -6.54 -30.13
C TYR A 37 -19.79 -5.02 -30.24
N ASP A 38 -20.51 -4.36 -29.33
CA ASP A 38 -20.46 -2.91 -29.16
C ASP A 38 -19.67 -2.57 -27.89
N ASP A 39 -18.44 -2.14 -28.12
CA ASP A 39 -17.45 -1.76 -27.11
C ASP A 39 -17.27 -0.22 -27.06
N THR A 40 -18.23 0.54 -27.58
CA THR A 40 -18.27 1.99 -27.40
C THR A 40 -18.48 2.35 -25.93
N TRP A 41 -18.00 3.54 -25.55
CA TRP A 41 -18.12 4.01 -24.17
C TRP A 41 -19.58 4.29 -23.82
N ASP A 42 -20.09 3.58 -22.81
CA ASP A 42 -21.43 3.76 -22.26
C ASP A 42 -21.35 3.86 -20.74
N MET A 43 -21.67 5.04 -20.21
CA MET A 43 -21.68 5.33 -18.79
C MET A 43 -22.69 4.49 -18.01
N GLN A 44 -23.88 4.21 -18.59
CA GLN A 44 -24.91 3.43 -17.91
C GLN A 44 -24.49 1.97 -17.79
N LYS A 45 -23.88 1.42 -18.85
CA LYS A 45 -23.28 0.07 -18.84
C LYS A 45 -22.18 -0.03 -17.79
N PHE A 46 -21.30 0.97 -17.69
CA PHE A 46 -20.26 1.03 -16.67
C PHE A 46 -20.85 1.05 -15.25
N GLN A 47 -21.77 1.99 -14.97
CA GLN A 47 -22.39 2.13 -13.63
C GLN A 47 -23.16 0.88 -13.19
N LYS A 48 -23.79 0.17 -14.13
CA LYS A 48 -24.52 -1.07 -13.82
C LYS A 48 -23.59 -2.23 -13.45
N ASN A 49 -22.41 -2.30 -14.08
CA ASN A 49 -21.48 -3.42 -13.90
C ASN A 49 -20.46 -3.15 -12.78
N PHE A 50 -20.14 -1.88 -12.53
CA PHE A 50 -19.16 -1.50 -11.53
C PHE A 50 -19.67 -1.74 -10.11
N ARG A 51 -18.89 -2.45 -9.31
CA ARG A 51 -19.15 -2.64 -7.88
C ARG A 51 -17.86 -2.76 -7.09
N ILE A 52 -17.95 -2.41 -5.81
CA ILE A 52 -16.87 -2.54 -4.83
C ILE A 52 -17.35 -3.40 -3.68
N ASP A 53 -16.64 -4.49 -3.40
CA ASP A 53 -16.95 -5.40 -2.30
C ASP A 53 -15.80 -5.37 -1.30
N VAL A 54 -16.00 -4.80 -0.10
CA VAL A 54 -14.97 -4.77 0.95
C VAL A 54 -14.98 -6.12 1.67
N VAL A 55 -13.88 -6.86 1.57
CA VAL A 55 -13.76 -8.21 2.15
C VAL A 55 -13.18 -8.14 3.56
N HIS A 56 -12.22 -7.24 3.78
CA HIS A 56 -11.52 -7.09 5.05
C HIS A 56 -11.11 -5.64 5.28
N LEU A 57 -11.28 -5.15 6.50
CA LEU A 57 -10.87 -3.80 6.90
C LEU A 57 -10.44 -3.83 8.38
N ASP A 58 -9.16 -3.54 8.58
CA ASP A 58 -8.49 -3.35 9.86
C ASP A 58 -7.95 -1.92 9.97
N GLU A 59 -7.38 -1.55 11.12
CA GLU A 59 -6.79 -0.22 11.36
C GLU A 59 -5.69 0.14 10.35
N SER A 60 -4.88 -0.84 9.94
CA SER A 60 -3.72 -0.64 9.05
C SER A 60 -3.84 -1.33 7.70
N SER A 61 -4.87 -2.15 7.47
CA SER A 61 -4.98 -2.95 6.25
C SER A 61 -6.40 -2.99 5.71
N MET A 62 -6.54 -2.89 4.39
CA MET A 62 -7.81 -2.98 3.68
C MET A 62 -7.66 -3.91 2.48
N GLU A 63 -8.55 -4.90 2.38
CA GLU A 63 -8.70 -5.76 1.21
C GLU A 63 -10.11 -5.58 0.62
N PHE A 64 -10.19 -5.20 -0.65
CA PHE A 64 -11.45 -4.97 -1.34
C PHE A 64 -11.37 -5.37 -2.81
N ASP A 65 -12.53 -5.74 -3.35
CA ASP A 65 -12.67 -6.11 -4.75
C ASP A 65 -13.19 -4.93 -5.56
N MET A 66 -12.60 -4.70 -6.73
CA MET A 66 -13.12 -3.78 -7.75
C MET A 66 -13.50 -4.59 -8.97
N VAL A 67 -14.79 -4.65 -9.27
CA VAL A 67 -15.34 -5.40 -10.40
C VAL A 67 -15.85 -4.42 -11.46
N GLY A 68 -15.56 -4.70 -12.74
CA GLY A 68 -16.05 -3.92 -13.88
C GLY A 68 -15.19 -2.70 -14.26
N ILE A 69 -13.94 -2.64 -13.79
CA ILE A 69 -12.98 -1.58 -14.12
C ILE A 69 -11.85 -2.12 -15.00
N ASP A 70 -11.20 -1.28 -15.79
CA ASP A 70 -10.01 -1.67 -16.57
C ASP A 70 -8.71 -1.51 -15.76
N ALA A 71 -7.69 -2.29 -16.15
CA ALA A 71 -6.36 -2.28 -15.54
C ALA A 71 -5.69 -0.89 -15.58
N ALA A 72 -5.98 -0.05 -16.59
CA ALA A 72 -5.42 1.29 -16.68
C ALA A 72 -5.80 2.18 -15.49
N ILE A 73 -7.08 2.16 -15.10
CA ILE A 73 -7.60 2.99 -13.99
C ILE A 73 -7.23 2.35 -12.65
N ALA A 74 -7.35 1.02 -12.51
CA ALA A 74 -6.90 0.30 -11.33
C ALA A 74 -5.41 0.58 -11.03
N ASN A 75 -4.56 0.53 -12.05
CA ASN A 75 -3.14 0.87 -11.91
C ASN A 75 -2.89 2.35 -11.62
N ALA A 76 -3.74 3.25 -12.12
CA ALA A 76 -3.66 4.66 -11.75
C ALA A 76 -3.87 4.85 -10.24
N PHE A 77 -4.91 4.24 -9.65
CA PHE A 77 -5.13 4.31 -8.20
C PHE A 77 -3.95 3.73 -7.41
N ARG A 78 -3.43 2.57 -7.83
CA ARG A 78 -2.23 1.98 -7.20
C ARG A 78 -1.04 2.92 -7.23
N ARG A 79 -0.79 3.60 -8.36
CA ARG A 79 0.34 4.54 -8.51
C ARG A 79 0.16 5.80 -7.67
N ILE A 80 -1.07 6.31 -7.59
CA ILE A 80 -1.39 7.49 -6.78
C ILE A 80 -1.19 7.19 -5.30
N LEU A 81 -1.68 6.04 -4.81
CA LEU A 81 -1.46 5.60 -3.43
C LEU A 81 0.03 5.54 -3.05
N LEU A 82 0.89 5.09 -3.97
CA LEU A 82 2.32 4.97 -3.72
C LEU A 82 3.09 6.30 -3.79
N ALA A 83 2.65 7.26 -4.61
CA ALA A 83 3.50 8.38 -5.01
C ALA A 83 2.88 9.77 -4.92
N GLU A 84 1.56 9.90 -4.82
CA GLU A 84 0.90 11.20 -4.99
C GLU A 84 -0.08 11.56 -3.88
N VAL A 85 -0.49 10.61 -3.04
CA VAL A 85 -1.18 10.94 -1.79
C VAL A 85 -0.16 11.57 -0.84
N PRO A 86 -0.38 12.81 -0.37
CA PRO A 86 0.60 13.50 0.47
C PRO A 86 0.55 13.05 1.91
N THR A 87 1.68 13.15 2.61
CA THR A 87 1.81 12.90 4.05
C THR A 87 2.74 13.92 4.72
N MET A 88 2.75 13.92 6.05
CA MET A 88 3.73 14.68 6.85
C MET A 88 4.94 13.80 7.16
N ALA A 89 6.16 14.29 6.86
CA ALA A 89 7.40 13.61 7.23
C ALA A 89 8.50 14.62 7.58
N ILE A 90 9.52 14.17 8.31
CA ILE A 90 10.65 15.00 8.73
C ILE A 90 11.55 15.33 7.52
N GLU A 91 11.82 16.62 7.32
CA GLU A 91 12.65 17.14 6.23
C GLU A 91 13.94 17.78 6.73
N LYS A 92 13.83 18.68 7.71
CA LYS A 92 14.99 19.37 8.30
C LYS A 92 15.25 18.85 9.70
N VAL A 93 16.52 18.59 9.99
CA VAL A 93 17.01 18.09 11.28
C VAL A 93 18.12 19.02 11.75
N PHE A 94 17.84 19.79 12.80
CA PHE A 94 18.78 20.70 13.44
C PHE A 94 19.41 20.00 14.63
N ILE A 95 20.70 19.71 14.53
CA ILE A 95 21.45 18.99 15.56
C ILE A 95 22.25 20.00 16.37
N TYR A 96 21.93 20.15 17.66
CA TYR A 96 22.68 21.03 18.56
C TYR A 96 23.85 20.29 19.21
N ASN A 97 23.62 19.06 19.64
CA ASN A 97 24.66 18.20 20.17
C ASN A 97 24.36 16.73 19.87
N ASN A 98 25.22 16.09 19.08
CA ASN A 98 25.24 14.64 18.90
C ASN A 98 26.61 14.12 19.34
N THR A 99 26.63 13.44 20.49
CA THR A 99 27.84 12.75 20.99
C THR A 99 27.69 11.23 20.91
N SER A 100 26.68 10.76 20.18
CA SER A 100 26.45 9.33 19.93
C SER A 100 27.47 8.78 18.93
N ILE A 101 27.43 7.46 18.72
CA ILE A 101 28.27 6.77 17.72
C ILE A 101 27.67 6.91 16.31
N VAL A 102 26.35 7.17 16.22
CA VAL A 102 25.65 7.30 14.94
C VAL A 102 25.98 8.65 14.33
N GLN A 103 26.45 8.64 13.08
CA GLN A 103 26.78 9.86 12.35
C GLN A 103 25.53 10.70 12.10
N ASP A 104 25.71 12.02 12.03
CA ASP A 104 24.63 13.01 11.90
C ASP A 104 23.74 12.75 10.67
N GLU A 105 24.35 12.47 9.51
CA GLU A 105 23.65 12.21 8.27
C GLU A 105 22.82 10.92 8.32
N VAL A 106 23.36 9.88 8.95
CA VAL A 106 22.66 8.59 9.11
C VAL A 106 21.51 8.76 10.11
N LEU A 107 21.72 9.51 11.18
CA LEU A 107 20.70 9.81 12.17
C LEU A 107 19.56 10.62 11.55
N ALA A 108 19.87 11.68 10.79
CA ALA A 108 18.87 12.49 10.09
C ALA A 108 18.08 11.65 9.08
N HIS A 109 18.74 10.78 8.31
CA HIS A 109 18.06 9.87 7.39
C HIS A 109 17.11 8.91 8.11
N ARG A 110 17.52 8.33 9.26
CA ARG A 110 16.65 7.46 10.07
C ARG A 110 15.43 8.20 10.60
N LEU A 111 15.63 9.42 11.12
CA LEU A 111 14.54 10.27 11.60
C LEU A 111 13.55 10.61 10.48
N GLY A 112 14.06 10.90 9.28
CA GLY A 112 13.23 11.16 8.09
C GLY A 112 12.27 10.03 7.71
N LEU A 113 12.58 8.78 8.05
CA LEU A 113 11.76 7.61 7.73
C LEU A 113 10.74 7.25 8.81
N ILE A 114 10.70 7.97 9.93
CA ILE A 114 9.69 7.74 10.98
C ILE A 114 8.35 8.31 10.50
N PRO A 115 7.29 7.50 10.37
CA PRO A 115 5.98 8.01 10.00
C PRO A 115 5.41 8.88 11.13
N ILE A 116 4.94 10.08 10.78
CA ILE A 116 4.37 11.03 11.73
C ILE A 116 2.85 11.00 11.62
N LYS A 117 2.18 10.78 12.75
CA LYS A 117 0.73 10.81 12.89
C LYS A 117 0.24 12.25 12.92
N ALA A 118 0.06 12.82 11.73
CA ALA A 118 -0.53 14.13 11.52
C ALA A 118 -1.36 14.10 10.23
N ASP A 119 -2.57 14.65 10.27
CA ASP A 119 -3.45 14.67 9.10
C ASP A 119 -2.92 15.71 8.08
N PRO A 120 -2.40 15.27 6.92
CA PRO A 120 -1.81 16.17 5.92
C PRO A 120 -2.83 17.12 5.29
N ARG A 121 -4.14 16.90 5.47
CA ARG A 121 -5.19 17.77 4.93
C ARG A 121 -5.29 19.10 5.68
N LEU A 122 -4.81 19.13 6.92
CA LEU A 122 -4.83 20.32 7.79
C LEU A 122 -3.61 21.22 7.57
N PHE A 123 -2.63 20.78 6.78
CA PHE A 123 -1.41 21.52 6.50
C PHE A 123 -1.30 21.87 5.01
N GLU A 124 -0.71 23.03 4.74
CA GLU A 124 -0.39 23.47 3.39
C GLU A 124 1.01 22.98 2.96
N TYR A 125 1.29 23.09 1.66
CA TYR A 125 2.65 22.86 1.17
C TYR A 125 3.51 24.07 1.50
N ARG A 126 4.74 23.83 1.94
CA ARG A 126 5.70 24.89 2.21
C ARG A 126 6.09 25.60 0.91
N ASN A 127 6.02 26.93 0.90
CA ASN A 127 6.43 27.73 -0.24
C ASN A 127 7.96 27.76 -0.36
N THR A 128 8.50 27.36 -1.50
CA THR A 128 9.96 27.33 -1.79
C THR A 128 10.46 28.57 -2.52
N VAL A 129 9.71 29.67 -2.51
CA VAL A 129 9.98 30.86 -3.34
C VAL A 129 10.68 31.96 -2.53
N GLU A 130 10.61 31.92 -1.20
CA GLU A 130 11.23 32.90 -0.32
C GLU A 130 12.35 32.23 0.49
N GLU A 131 13.60 32.43 0.09
CA GLU A 131 14.80 31.87 0.75
C GLU A 131 14.86 32.17 2.27
N SER A 132 14.25 33.27 2.74
CA SER A 132 14.17 33.63 4.15
C SER A 132 13.07 32.89 4.95
N ALA A 133 12.04 32.36 4.27
CA ALA A 133 10.97 31.56 4.89
C ALA A 133 11.30 30.06 4.88
N GLU A 134 12.43 29.65 4.27
CA GLU A 134 12.88 28.26 4.22
C GLU A 134 13.39 27.73 5.56
N GLU A 135 13.74 28.60 6.50
CA GLU A 135 14.32 28.23 7.80
C GLU A 135 13.29 28.23 8.93
N GLU A 136 12.51 29.30 9.10
CA GLU A 136 11.43 29.37 10.09
C GLU A 136 10.11 28.88 9.47
N GLY A 137 9.74 27.63 9.76
CA GLY A 137 8.43 27.09 9.40
C GLY A 137 7.31 27.86 10.10
N SER A 138 6.13 27.91 9.49
CA SER A 138 4.95 28.57 10.04
C SER A 138 4.01 27.58 10.74
N GLU A 139 3.00 28.10 11.44
CA GLU A 139 1.98 27.28 12.10
C GLU A 139 1.09 26.49 11.12
N ILE A 140 1.03 26.89 9.85
CA ILE A 140 0.14 26.29 8.82
C ILE A 140 0.81 25.21 7.96
N ASP A 141 2.15 25.20 7.87
CA ASP A 141 2.90 24.33 6.95
C ASP A 141 3.88 23.38 7.64
N THR A 142 4.20 23.62 8.92
CA THR A 142 5.30 22.93 9.61
C THR A 142 4.89 22.41 10.98
N ILE A 143 5.35 21.20 11.32
CA ILE A 143 5.28 20.63 12.67
C ILE A 143 6.69 20.52 13.23
N GLN A 144 6.93 21.07 14.42
CA GLN A 144 8.21 20.95 15.11
C GLN A 144 8.20 19.80 16.12
N LEU A 145 9.20 18.93 16.03
CA LEU A 145 9.45 17.86 16.98
C LEU A 145 10.82 18.04 17.63
N GLN A 146 10.98 17.56 18.86
CA GLN A 146 12.23 17.63 19.61
C GLN A 146 12.60 16.26 20.19
N LEU A 147 13.88 15.89 20.05
CA LEU A 147 14.48 14.71 20.67
C LEU A 147 15.65 15.18 21.54
N LYS A 148 15.48 15.08 22.86
CA LYS A 148 16.50 15.49 23.84
C LYS A 148 16.70 14.41 24.90
N ILE A 149 17.79 13.65 24.77
CA ILE A 149 18.08 12.50 25.64
C ILE A 149 19.55 12.49 26.04
N LYS A 150 19.80 12.15 27.30
CA LYS A 150 21.12 11.86 27.85
C LYS A 150 21.15 10.48 28.48
N CYS A 151 22.16 9.70 28.14
CA CYS A 151 22.38 8.37 28.70
C CYS A 151 23.22 8.47 29.99
N SER A 152 22.78 7.79 31.04
CA SER A 152 23.44 7.77 32.35
C SER A 152 23.52 6.36 32.93
N LYS A 153 24.51 6.11 33.80
CA LYS A 153 24.58 4.85 34.55
C LYS A 153 23.41 4.77 35.53
N ASN A 154 22.79 3.61 35.65
CA ASN A 154 21.74 3.35 36.63
C ASN A 154 22.38 3.11 38.01
N PRO A 155 22.15 3.96 39.02
CA PRO A 155 22.72 3.78 40.34
C PRO A 155 22.17 2.55 41.09
N ARG A 156 21.01 2.02 40.65
CA ARG A 156 20.33 0.88 41.27
C ARG A 156 20.65 -0.46 40.59
N ALA A 157 21.53 -0.48 39.59
CA ALA A 157 21.89 -1.70 38.91
C ALA A 157 22.60 -2.68 39.85
N SER A 158 22.30 -3.98 39.72
CA SER A 158 23.05 -5.02 40.42
C SER A 158 24.51 -5.01 39.97
N LYS A 159 25.44 -5.22 40.91
CA LYS A 159 26.89 -5.25 40.62
C LYS A 159 27.28 -6.41 39.69
N ASP A 160 26.45 -7.45 39.65
CA ASP A 160 26.68 -8.66 38.86
C ASP A 160 25.89 -8.65 37.54
N SER A 161 25.09 -7.61 37.29
CA SER A 161 24.30 -7.53 36.05
C SER A 161 25.20 -7.21 34.86
N SER A 162 25.04 -7.99 33.80
CA SER A 162 25.70 -7.77 32.51
C SER A 162 24.76 -7.15 31.47
N ASP A 163 23.47 -6.99 31.78
CA ASP A 163 22.49 -6.46 30.82
C ASP A 163 22.59 -4.92 30.73
N PRO A 164 22.88 -4.36 29.55
CA PRO A 164 22.87 -2.92 29.32
C PRO A 164 21.56 -2.23 29.73
N ARG A 165 20.42 -2.94 29.68
CA ARG A 165 19.10 -2.42 30.07
C ARG A 165 18.97 -2.18 31.56
N GLU A 166 19.66 -2.96 32.38
CA GLU A 166 19.70 -2.76 33.82
C GLU A 166 20.78 -1.76 34.20
N LEU A 167 21.93 -1.82 33.52
CA LEU A 167 23.11 -0.99 33.80
C LEU A 167 22.93 0.48 33.42
N TYR A 168 22.17 0.78 32.36
CA TYR A 168 22.12 2.12 31.77
C TYR A 168 20.69 2.61 31.55
N LEU A 169 20.42 3.84 32.01
CA LEU A 169 19.19 4.57 31.74
C LEU A 169 19.30 5.26 30.38
N ASN A 170 18.23 5.18 29.58
CA ASN A 170 18.11 5.83 28.26
C ASN A 170 19.21 5.45 27.26
N HIS A 171 19.77 4.24 27.37
CA HIS A 171 20.77 3.74 26.43
C HIS A 171 20.18 3.30 25.08
N MET A 172 18.87 3.06 25.02
CA MET A 172 18.12 2.83 23.77
C MET A 172 17.19 4.03 23.58
N VAL A 173 17.37 4.73 22.46
CA VAL A 173 16.55 5.88 22.07
C VAL A 173 15.49 5.40 21.10
N TYR A 174 14.22 5.57 21.48
CA TYR A 174 13.07 5.11 20.71
C TYR A 174 12.29 6.30 20.15
N SER A 175 11.43 6.04 19.16
CA SER A 175 10.53 7.04 18.58
C SER A 175 9.62 7.70 19.62
N LYS A 176 9.10 6.97 20.62
CA LYS A 176 8.31 7.58 21.71
C LYS A 176 9.01 8.71 22.49
N ASP A 177 10.33 8.79 22.40
CA ASP A 177 11.09 9.83 23.08
C ASP A 177 11.07 11.17 22.31
N ILE A 178 10.56 11.16 21.07
CA ILE A 178 10.31 12.36 20.26
C ILE A 178 9.07 13.06 20.81
N ARG A 179 9.21 14.36 21.10
CA ARG A 179 8.13 15.19 21.65
C ARG A 179 7.71 16.24 20.64
N TRP A 180 6.41 16.44 20.50
CA TRP A 180 5.87 17.55 19.73
C TRP A 180 6.04 18.87 20.49
N VAL A 181 6.50 19.90 19.78
CA VAL A 181 6.61 21.27 20.26
C VAL A 181 5.67 22.13 19.42
N PRO A 182 4.51 22.55 19.96
CA PRO A 182 3.53 23.32 19.19
C PRO A 182 4.08 24.69 18.80
N ILE A 183 3.78 25.13 17.57
CA ILE A 183 4.08 26.47 17.08
C ILE A 183 2.78 27.29 17.08
N GLY A 184 2.82 28.53 17.58
CA GLY A 184 1.66 29.43 17.55
C GLY A 184 0.42 28.83 18.20
N ASN A 185 -0.70 28.81 17.46
CA ASN A 185 -1.99 28.30 17.95
C ASN A 185 -2.21 26.78 17.75
N GLN A 186 -1.19 26.04 17.30
CA GLN A 186 -1.34 24.60 17.03
C GLN A 186 -1.75 23.79 18.28
N ALA A 187 -1.34 24.22 19.48
CA ALA A 187 -1.72 23.54 20.73
C ALA A 187 -3.24 23.46 20.91
N ASP A 188 -3.96 24.51 20.51
CA ASP A 188 -5.42 24.57 20.62
C ASP A 188 -6.10 23.86 19.43
N VAL A 189 -5.58 24.04 18.22
CA VAL A 189 -6.14 23.42 17.00
C VAL A 189 -6.04 21.88 17.04
N PHE A 190 -4.95 21.36 17.60
CA PHE A 190 -4.67 19.93 17.66
C PHE A 190 -4.81 19.35 19.07
N ALA A 191 -5.54 20.01 19.98
CA ALA A 191 -5.72 19.55 21.36
C ALA A 191 -6.25 18.11 21.45
N ASP A 192 -7.14 17.72 20.54
CA ASP A 192 -7.74 16.38 20.44
C ASP A 192 -6.92 15.42 19.56
N SER A 193 -5.83 15.88 18.94
CA SER A 193 -5.00 15.12 18.01
C SER A 193 -3.64 14.74 18.62
N SER A 194 -3.30 13.45 18.59
CA SER A 194 -2.00 12.98 19.02
C SER A 194 -0.95 13.18 17.93
N ILE A 195 -0.32 14.37 17.88
CA ILE A 195 0.82 14.62 16.97
C ILE A 195 2.09 13.96 17.54
N GLY A 196 2.67 13.06 16.76
CA GLY A 196 3.89 12.35 17.12
C GLY A 196 4.18 11.20 16.17
N PRO A 197 5.17 10.35 16.46
CA PRO A 197 5.42 9.13 15.70
C PRO A 197 4.21 8.19 15.73
N VAL A 198 3.97 7.48 14.63
CA VAL A 198 2.90 6.46 14.58
C VAL A 198 3.24 5.26 15.47
N HIS A 199 4.50 4.83 15.44
CA HIS A 199 4.99 3.70 16.22
C HIS A 199 5.94 4.21 17.31
N ASP A 200 5.74 3.74 18.54
CA ASP A 200 6.46 4.20 19.73
C ASP A 200 7.80 3.48 19.99
N ASP A 201 8.05 2.38 19.28
CA ASP A 201 9.12 1.41 19.55
C ASP A 201 10.20 1.33 18.46
N ILE A 202 10.21 2.27 17.52
CA ILE A 202 11.25 2.35 16.49
C ILE A 202 12.56 2.78 17.15
N LEU A 203 13.58 1.90 17.11
CA LEU A 203 14.91 2.22 17.62
C LEU A 203 15.62 3.23 16.70
N ILE A 204 15.97 4.39 17.25
CA ILE A 204 16.64 5.46 16.51
C ILE A 204 18.16 5.31 16.66
N ALA A 205 18.64 5.28 17.90
CA ALA A 205 20.06 5.21 18.24
C ALA A 205 20.29 4.42 19.54
N GLN A 206 21.50 3.92 19.71
CA GLN A 206 21.97 3.34 20.97
C GLN A 206 23.10 4.18 21.54
N LEU A 207 23.01 4.48 22.83
CA LEU A 207 23.92 5.35 23.56
C LEU A 207 24.69 4.58 24.64
N ARG A 208 25.76 5.21 25.14
CA ARG A 208 26.49 4.84 26.35
C ARG A 208 26.55 6.02 27.32
N PRO A 209 26.79 5.76 28.62
CA PRO A 209 26.80 6.82 29.62
C PRO A 209 27.75 7.95 29.27
N GLY A 210 27.24 9.19 29.34
CA GLY A 210 27.98 10.40 28.95
C GLY A 210 27.64 10.90 27.54
N GLN A 211 27.01 10.07 26.70
CA GLN A 211 26.49 10.50 25.40
C GLN A 211 25.10 11.11 25.52
N GLU A 212 24.82 12.08 24.65
CA GLU A 212 23.57 12.82 24.53
C GLU A 212 23.24 13.15 23.08
N LEU A 213 21.94 13.33 22.85
CA LEU A 213 21.31 13.80 21.63
C LEU A 213 20.43 15.00 21.97
N ASP A 214 20.63 16.11 21.28
CA ASP A 214 19.76 17.29 21.33
C ASP A 214 19.47 17.76 19.90
N ILE A 215 18.25 17.46 19.44
CA ILE A 215 17.84 17.56 18.04
C ILE A 215 16.45 18.18 17.94
N ILE A 216 16.29 19.13 17.02
CA ILE A 216 15.00 19.69 16.60
C ILE A 216 14.73 19.24 15.16
N MET A 217 13.49 18.86 14.87
CA MET A 217 13.08 18.32 13.57
C MET A 217 11.88 19.11 13.06
N HIS A 218 11.89 19.49 11.79
CA HIS A 218 10.74 20.09 11.11
C HIS A 218 10.12 19.07 10.16
N CYS A 219 8.83 18.81 10.35
CA CYS A 219 8.02 17.98 9.47
C CYS A 219 7.24 18.88 8.52
N VAL A 220 7.22 18.51 7.25
CA VAL A 220 6.50 19.24 6.19
C VAL A 220 5.63 18.26 5.40
N LYS A 221 4.68 18.82 4.66
CA LYS A 221 3.84 18.09 3.72
C LYS A 221 4.62 17.81 2.43
N GLY A 222 4.62 16.56 1.99
CA GLY A 222 5.26 16.12 0.75
C GLY A 222 4.54 14.94 0.10
N ILE A 223 4.99 14.56 -1.10
CA ILE A 223 4.43 13.43 -1.88
C ILE A 223 5.47 12.34 -2.10
N GLY A 224 5.03 11.07 -2.15
CA GLY A 224 5.91 9.91 -2.33
C GLY A 224 6.76 9.92 -3.61
N LYS A 225 6.34 10.67 -4.63
CA LYS A 225 7.06 10.86 -5.90
C LYS A 225 8.38 11.64 -5.69
N ASP A 226 8.40 12.55 -4.73
CA ASP A 226 9.58 13.34 -4.39
C ASP A 226 10.56 12.50 -3.56
N HIS A 227 10.06 11.91 -2.47
CA HIS A 227 10.84 10.99 -1.64
C HIS A 227 9.96 9.90 -1.06
N ALA A 228 10.47 8.66 -1.01
CA ALA A 228 9.72 7.48 -0.55
C ALA A 228 9.24 7.57 0.92
N LYS A 229 9.86 8.44 1.74
CA LYS A 229 9.44 8.73 3.12
C LYS A 229 8.03 9.32 3.22
N PHE A 230 7.53 9.91 2.12
CA PHE A 230 6.17 10.45 2.05
C PHE A 230 5.15 9.43 1.51
N SER A 231 5.52 8.16 1.33
CA SER A 231 4.55 7.12 0.95
C SER A 231 3.65 6.81 2.16
N PRO A 232 2.32 7.00 2.06
CA PRO A 232 1.39 6.67 3.16
C PRO A 232 1.16 5.17 3.32
N VAL A 233 1.57 4.37 2.33
CA VAL A 233 1.36 2.92 2.30
C VAL A 233 2.67 2.19 2.50
N ALA A 234 2.64 1.11 3.28
CA ALA A 234 3.70 0.12 3.31
C ALA A 234 3.77 -0.59 1.95
N THR A 235 2.63 -1.08 1.48
CA THR A 235 2.45 -1.51 0.09
C THR A 235 1.00 -1.32 -0.35
N ALA A 236 0.84 -0.98 -1.62
CA ALA A 236 -0.43 -0.98 -2.31
C ALA A 236 -0.28 -1.80 -3.59
N SER A 237 -1.06 -2.87 -3.69
CA SER A 237 -1.00 -3.78 -4.83
C SER A 237 -2.36 -4.34 -5.16
N TYR A 238 -2.47 -4.93 -6.34
CA TYR A 238 -3.65 -5.68 -6.72
C TYR A 238 -3.26 -6.96 -7.44
N ARG A 239 -4.17 -7.92 -7.44
CA ARG A 239 -4.12 -9.10 -8.30
C ARG A 239 -5.48 -9.33 -8.92
N LEU A 240 -5.52 -9.89 -10.12
CA LEU A 240 -6.77 -10.35 -10.73
C LEU A 240 -7.31 -11.56 -9.96
N LEU A 241 -8.64 -11.71 -9.84
CA LEU A 241 -9.24 -12.89 -9.22
C LEU A 241 -8.83 -14.16 -10.00
N PRO A 242 -8.18 -15.16 -9.36
CA PRO A 242 -7.96 -16.46 -9.99
C PRO A 242 -9.27 -17.15 -10.34
N GLU A 243 -9.31 -17.78 -11.50
CA GLU A 243 -10.39 -18.66 -11.92
C GLU A 243 -9.77 -20.02 -12.26
N ILE A 244 -10.20 -21.06 -11.56
CA ILE A 244 -9.74 -22.43 -11.77
C ILE A 244 -10.93 -23.22 -12.27
N THR A 245 -10.82 -23.78 -13.47
CA THR A 245 -11.89 -24.58 -14.08
C THR A 245 -11.40 -26.00 -14.30
N LEU A 246 -12.14 -26.97 -13.78
CA LEU A 246 -11.92 -28.39 -14.06
C LEU A 246 -12.64 -28.73 -15.37
N LEU A 247 -11.89 -29.19 -16.37
CA LEU A 247 -12.41 -29.55 -17.68
C LEU A 247 -13.09 -30.92 -17.65
N GLU A 248 -12.64 -31.80 -16.75
CA GLU A 248 -13.17 -33.14 -16.56
C GLU A 248 -13.30 -33.45 -15.06
N PRO A 249 -14.22 -34.35 -14.64
CA PRO A 249 -14.28 -34.81 -13.26
C PRO A 249 -12.99 -35.51 -12.83
N VAL A 250 -12.37 -35.02 -11.75
CA VAL A 250 -11.16 -35.60 -11.17
C VAL A 250 -11.52 -36.38 -9.91
N GLU A 251 -11.34 -37.70 -9.94
CA GLU A 251 -11.74 -38.62 -8.86
C GLU A 251 -10.53 -39.36 -8.23
N GLY A 252 -10.72 -39.89 -7.02
CA GLY A 252 -9.81 -40.82 -6.36
C GLY A 252 -8.45 -40.20 -6.00
N GLU A 253 -7.37 -40.95 -6.22
CA GLU A 253 -6.00 -40.48 -5.91
C GLU A 253 -5.60 -39.24 -6.73
N LYS A 254 -6.12 -39.09 -7.95
CA LYS A 254 -5.88 -37.90 -8.77
C LYS A 254 -6.46 -36.65 -8.10
N ALA A 255 -7.62 -36.77 -7.47
CA ALA A 255 -8.27 -35.67 -6.75
C ALA A 255 -7.44 -35.24 -5.53
N GLU A 256 -6.88 -36.20 -4.78
CA GLU A 256 -6.00 -35.91 -3.65
C GLU A 256 -4.70 -35.22 -4.11
N ARG A 257 -4.12 -35.68 -5.24
CA ARG A 257 -2.94 -35.03 -5.83
C ARG A 257 -3.25 -33.62 -6.28
N LEU A 258 -4.37 -33.42 -6.99
CA LEU A 258 -4.84 -32.11 -7.43
C LEU A 258 -4.95 -31.15 -6.23
N LYS A 259 -5.57 -31.57 -5.13
CA LYS A 259 -5.69 -30.75 -3.92
C LYS A 259 -4.34 -30.30 -3.35
N ARG A 260 -3.28 -31.12 -3.46
CA ARG A 260 -1.92 -30.76 -3.01
C ARG A 260 -1.20 -29.78 -3.93
N CYS A 261 -1.62 -29.67 -5.20
CA CYS A 261 -1.03 -28.73 -6.15
C CYS A 261 -1.47 -27.26 -5.92
N PHE A 262 -2.56 -27.05 -5.16
CA PHE A 262 -3.13 -25.72 -4.91
C PHE A 262 -2.97 -25.28 -3.45
N SER A 263 -3.17 -23.98 -3.20
CA SER A 263 -3.22 -23.44 -1.85
C SER A 263 -4.32 -24.10 -1.00
N ARG A 264 -4.10 -24.18 0.31
CA ARG A 264 -5.08 -24.76 1.24
C ARG A 264 -6.41 -24.00 1.15
N GLY A 265 -7.52 -24.73 1.05
CA GLY A 265 -8.88 -24.15 0.94
C GLY A 265 -9.33 -23.82 -0.48
N VAL A 266 -8.46 -23.96 -1.50
CA VAL A 266 -8.84 -23.71 -2.90
C VAL A 266 -9.64 -24.87 -3.49
N ILE A 267 -9.11 -26.09 -3.34
CA ILE A 267 -9.73 -27.33 -3.78
C ILE A 267 -10.14 -28.14 -2.56
N ASP A 268 -11.35 -28.66 -2.58
CA ASP A 268 -11.82 -29.63 -1.59
C ASP A 268 -12.28 -30.94 -2.24
N LEU A 269 -12.44 -31.97 -1.41
CA LEU A 269 -12.82 -33.31 -1.83
C LEU A 269 -14.22 -33.63 -1.28
N GLU A 270 -15.18 -33.77 -2.19
CA GLU A 270 -16.53 -34.24 -1.85
C GLU A 270 -16.60 -35.76 -2.02
N ASP A 271 -17.24 -36.46 -1.08
CA ASP A 271 -17.50 -37.90 -1.22
C ASP A 271 -18.83 -38.11 -1.94
N VAL A 272 -18.75 -38.56 -3.19
CA VAL A 272 -19.92 -38.88 -4.02
C VAL A 272 -19.94 -40.37 -4.25
N LYS A 273 -20.89 -41.07 -3.61
CA LYS A 273 -21.09 -42.53 -3.73
C LYS A 273 -19.84 -43.36 -3.36
N GLY A 274 -19.09 -42.94 -2.34
CA GLY A 274 -17.89 -43.65 -1.86
C GLY A 274 -16.62 -43.33 -2.65
N LYS A 275 -16.66 -42.30 -3.51
CA LYS A 275 -15.52 -41.81 -4.29
C LYS A 275 -15.26 -40.35 -3.97
N LYS A 276 -13.99 -40.02 -3.71
CA LYS A 276 -13.54 -38.63 -3.53
C LYS A 276 -13.48 -37.93 -4.89
N VAL A 277 -14.22 -36.84 -5.05
CA VAL A 277 -14.26 -36.00 -6.25
C VAL A 277 -13.74 -34.61 -5.90
N ALA A 278 -12.84 -34.06 -6.72
CA ALA A 278 -12.32 -32.72 -6.50
C ALA A 278 -13.32 -31.65 -6.93
N LYS A 279 -13.44 -30.60 -6.11
CA LYS A 279 -14.24 -29.42 -6.39
C LYS A 279 -13.48 -28.16 -6.05
N VAL A 280 -13.60 -27.15 -6.90
CA VAL A 280 -13.08 -25.81 -6.65
C VAL A 280 -14.03 -25.10 -5.68
N VAL A 281 -13.53 -24.76 -4.49
CA VAL A 281 -14.32 -24.11 -3.43
C VAL A 281 -14.07 -22.62 -3.40
N ASN A 282 -12.80 -22.20 -3.35
CA ASN A 282 -12.45 -20.78 -3.28
C ASN A 282 -11.16 -20.46 -4.05
N SER A 283 -11.32 -20.05 -5.30
CA SER A 283 -10.17 -19.65 -6.14
C SER A 283 -9.46 -18.39 -5.65
N ARG A 284 -10.10 -17.54 -4.82
CA ARG A 284 -9.50 -16.30 -4.28
C ARG A 284 -8.20 -16.56 -3.50
N LEU A 285 -8.16 -17.69 -2.79
CA LEU A 285 -7.06 -18.09 -1.91
C LEU A 285 -5.83 -18.60 -2.68
N ASP A 286 -5.97 -18.86 -3.98
CA ASP A 286 -4.89 -19.43 -4.78
C ASP A 286 -3.81 -18.39 -5.07
N THR A 287 -2.56 -18.76 -4.84
CA THR A 287 -1.40 -17.95 -5.23
C THR A 287 -0.96 -18.19 -6.68
N CYS A 288 -1.61 -19.14 -7.37
CA CYS A 288 -1.27 -19.58 -8.73
C CYS A 288 0.19 -20.04 -8.88
N SER A 289 0.61 -20.98 -8.02
CA SER A 289 1.93 -21.64 -8.11
C SER A 289 2.20 -22.36 -9.43
N ARG A 290 1.12 -22.74 -10.15
CA ARG A 290 1.13 -23.54 -11.38
C ARG A 290 1.68 -24.96 -11.22
N GLU A 291 1.75 -25.47 -9.98
CA GLU A 291 2.28 -26.82 -9.70
C GLU A 291 1.50 -27.91 -10.45
N VAL A 292 0.20 -27.71 -10.68
CA VAL A 292 -0.66 -28.62 -11.45
C VAL A 292 -0.15 -28.89 -12.87
N LEU A 293 0.57 -27.94 -13.48
CA LEU A 293 1.09 -28.07 -14.84
C LEU A 293 2.34 -28.96 -14.92
N ARG A 294 2.96 -29.31 -13.79
CA ARG A 294 4.09 -30.25 -13.73
C ARG A 294 3.64 -31.72 -13.78
N HIS A 295 2.36 -31.98 -13.56
CA HIS A 295 1.79 -33.32 -13.54
C HIS A 295 1.12 -33.62 -14.88
N GLU A 296 1.70 -34.53 -15.68
CA GLU A 296 1.17 -34.91 -17.01
C GLU A 296 -0.28 -35.43 -16.95
N ASP A 297 -0.66 -36.09 -15.85
CA ASP A 297 -2.01 -36.62 -15.67
C ASP A 297 -3.04 -35.57 -15.21
N LEU A 298 -2.60 -34.37 -14.81
CA LEU A 298 -3.45 -33.27 -14.33
C LEU A 298 -3.45 -32.04 -15.26
N LYS A 299 -2.40 -31.87 -16.07
CA LYS A 299 -2.20 -30.70 -16.92
C LYS A 299 -3.34 -30.44 -17.92
N ASN A 300 -3.94 -31.50 -18.45
CA ASN A 300 -5.01 -31.40 -19.45
C ASN A 300 -6.43 -31.36 -18.85
N VAL A 301 -6.58 -31.59 -17.54
CA VAL A 301 -7.90 -31.57 -16.87
C VAL A 301 -8.19 -30.27 -16.15
N VAL A 302 -7.22 -29.37 -16.06
CA VAL A 302 -7.34 -28.10 -15.34
C VAL A 302 -6.99 -26.94 -16.25
N LYS A 303 -7.83 -25.91 -16.20
CA LYS A 303 -7.58 -24.62 -16.85
C LYS A 303 -7.37 -23.56 -15.78
N LEU A 304 -6.20 -22.93 -15.81
CA LEU A 304 -5.85 -21.81 -14.95
C LEU A 304 -6.09 -20.49 -15.68
N GLY A 305 -6.93 -19.65 -15.11
CA GLY A 305 -7.26 -18.33 -15.63
C GLY A 305 -7.28 -17.27 -14.54
N ARG A 306 -7.47 -16.03 -14.98
CA ARG A 306 -7.77 -14.88 -14.14
C ARG A 306 -8.91 -14.10 -14.79
N VAL A 307 -9.84 -13.62 -13.98
CA VAL A 307 -10.94 -12.75 -14.43
C VAL A 307 -10.39 -11.35 -14.65
N ARG A 308 -10.50 -10.81 -15.88
CA ARG A 308 -9.79 -9.57 -16.27
C ARG A 308 -10.33 -8.32 -15.58
N ASP A 309 -11.63 -8.25 -15.38
CA ASP A 309 -12.36 -7.10 -14.83
C ASP A 309 -12.59 -7.20 -13.32
N HIS A 310 -11.95 -8.16 -12.64
CA HIS A 310 -12.08 -8.37 -11.19
C HIS A 310 -10.72 -8.25 -10.51
N PHE A 311 -10.50 -7.12 -9.86
CA PHE A 311 -9.28 -6.80 -9.13
C PHE A 311 -9.50 -7.00 -7.63
N ILE A 312 -8.58 -7.72 -7.00
CA ILE A 312 -8.46 -7.81 -5.54
C ILE A 312 -7.36 -6.82 -5.14
N PHE A 313 -7.73 -5.72 -4.51
CA PHE A 313 -6.81 -4.73 -3.98
C PHE A 313 -6.43 -5.04 -2.54
N THR A 314 -5.17 -4.80 -2.21
CA THR A 314 -4.65 -4.84 -0.84
C THR A 314 -3.88 -3.54 -0.60
N VAL A 315 -4.33 -2.78 0.39
CA VAL A 315 -3.74 -1.50 0.79
C VAL A 315 -3.35 -1.58 2.25
N GLU A 316 -2.06 -1.52 2.52
CA GLU A 316 -1.50 -1.51 3.88
C GLU A 316 -0.99 -0.10 4.19
N SER A 317 -1.64 0.58 5.13
CA SER A 317 -1.25 1.90 5.62
C SER A 317 -0.05 1.80 6.55
N THR A 318 0.81 2.83 6.54
CA THR A 318 1.87 3.01 7.56
C THR A 318 1.33 3.56 8.88
N GLY A 319 0.02 3.80 8.99
CA GLY A 319 -0.68 4.26 10.19
C GLY A 319 -0.78 5.79 10.34
N ILE A 320 -0.34 6.55 9.34
CA ILE A 320 -0.54 8.02 9.27
C ILE A 320 -2.04 8.35 9.11
N LEU A 321 -2.70 7.66 8.18
CA LEU A 321 -4.13 7.75 7.91
C LEU A 321 -4.70 6.33 7.74
N PRO A 322 -5.98 6.10 8.07
CA PRO A 322 -6.59 4.79 7.84
C PRO A 322 -6.75 4.50 6.33
N PRO A 323 -6.69 3.23 5.90
CA PRO A 323 -6.57 2.85 4.50
C PRO A 323 -7.81 3.19 3.63
N ASP A 324 -9.00 3.26 4.22
CA ASP A 324 -10.23 3.69 3.56
C ASP A 324 -10.18 5.17 3.13
N VAL A 325 -9.61 6.02 3.99
CA VAL A 325 -9.34 7.42 3.68
C VAL A 325 -8.26 7.52 2.59
N LEU A 326 -7.21 6.71 2.64
CA LEU A 326 -6.15 6.71 1.60
C LEU A 326 -6.71 6.41 0.20
N VAL A 327 -7.56 5.40 0.07
CA VAL A 327 -8.20 5.06 -1.22
C VAL A 327 -9.09 6.22 -1.69
N THR A 328 -9.83 6.83 -0.79
CA THR A 328 -10.69 7.98 -1.10
C THR A 328 -9.88 9.19 -1.59
N GLU A 329 -8.77 9.51 -0.91
CA GLU A 329 -7.87 10.59 -1.32
C GLU A 329 -7.20 10.29 -2.66
N ALA A 330 -6.81 9.04 -2.92
CA ALA A 330 -6.24 8.65 -4.21
C ALA A 330 -7.22 8.88 -5.39
N ILE A 331 -8.51 8.63 -5.18
CA ILE A 331 -9.55 8.90 -6.19
C ILE A 331 -9.68 10.42 -6.42
N LYS A 332 -9.69 11.22 -5.34
CA LYS A 332 -9.76 12.69 -5.45
C LYS A 332 -8.56 13.28 -6.18
N VAL A 333 -7.35 12.74 -5.97
CA VAL A 333 -6.14 13.19 -6.70
C VAL A 333 -6.30 12.96 -8.20
N LEU A 334 -6.82 11.80 -8.63
CA LEU A 334 -7.07 11.55 -10.04
C LEU A 334 -8.13 12.51 -10.61
N MET A 335 -9.20 12.76 -9.85
CA MET A 335 -10.26 13.70 -10.22
C MET A 335 -9.73 15.12 -10.40
N ALA A 336 -8.93 15.61 -9.44
CA ALA A 336 -8.31 16.93 -9.48
C ALA A 336 -7.37 17.10 -10.69
N LYS A 337 -6.63 16.06 -11.06
CA LYS A 337 -5.79 16.08 -12.27
C LYS A 337 -6.60 16.30 -13.55
N CYS A 338 -7.74 15.60 -13.69
CA CYS A 338 -8.63 15.79 -14.82
C CYS A 338 -9.24 17.21 -14.84
N GLN A 339 -9.72 17.69 -13.69
CA GLN A 339 -10.30 19.03 -13.55
C GLN A 339 -9.30 20.14 -13.89
N ARG A 340 -8.03 19.99 -13.50
CA ARG A 340 -6.98 20.97 -13.81
C ARG A 340 -6.82 21.18 -15.31
N PHE A 341 -6.71 20.09 -16.09
CA PHE A 341 -6.53 20.21 -17.54
C PHE A 341 -7.79 20.75 -18.23
N LEU A 342 -9.00 20.42 -17.74
CA LEU A 342 -10.22 21.04 -18.25
C LEU A 342 -10.21 22.56 -18.04
N SER A 343 -9.81 23.01 -16.85
CA SER A 343 -9.74 24.45 -16.52
C SER A 343 -8.69 25.18 -17.38
N GLU A 344 -7.56 24.52 -17.66
CA GLU A 344 -6.52 25.05 -18.55
C GLU A 344 -7.00 25.17 -20.01
N LEU A 345 -7.79 24.20 -20.49
CA LEU A 345 -8.39 24.26 -21.83
C LEU A 345 -9.40 25.41 -21.93
N ASP A 346 -10.31 25.53 -20.95
CA ASP A 346 -11.29 26.63 -20.92
C ASP A 346 -10.61 28.00 -20.91
N SER A 347 -9.52 28.12 -20.13
CA SER A 347 -8.73 29.36 -20.06
C SER A 347 -8.07 29.69 -21.40
N ALA A 348 -7.58 28.69 -22.12
CA ALA A 348 -6.94 28.88 -23.42
C ALA A 348 -7.94 29.25 -24.53
N GLU A 349 -9.19 28.81 -24.46
CA GLU A 349 -10.24 29.18 -25.42
C GLU A 349 -10.79 30.59 -25.20
N THR A 350 -10.65 31.15 -23.99
CA THR A 350 -11.05 32.53 -23.67
C THR A 350 -10.03 33.61 -24.02
N VAL A 351 -8.84 33.24 -24.49
CA VAL A 351 -7.77 34.15 -24.97
C VAL A 351 -7.73 34.09 -26.50
#